data_AF-A0A7C4HNC1-F1
#
_entry.id   AF-A0A7C4HNC1-F1
#
_cell.length_a   1.000
_cell.length_b   1.000
_cell.length_c   1.000
_cell.angle_alpha   90.00
_cell.angle_beta   90.00
_cell.angle_gamma   90.00
#
_symmetry.space_group_name_H-M   'P 1'
#
loop_
_entity.id
_entity.type
_entity.pdbx_description
1 polymer ?
#
loop_
_entity_poly.entity_id
_entity_poly.type
_entity_poly.pdbx_seq_one_letter_code
_entity_poly.pdbx_strand_id
1 'polypeptide(L)' 'KLKGGFLERRKFSSQDIENIVKLPTKEQLYAMVVGRMKAPITGLVFVLSGVLRNLVMVLNAIREKKSS' A
#
# COMPACT_ATOMS: atom_id res chain seq x y z
N LYS A 1 0.51 35.50 6.22
CA LYS A 1 1.12 34.93 4.99
C LYS A 1 2.54 34.48 5.33
N LEU A 2 2.79 33.17 5.43
CA LEU A 2 4.14 32.64 5.67
C LEU A 2 5.00 32.91 4.42
N LYS A 3 5.99 33.81 4.52
CA LYS A 3 6.89 34.18 3.42
C LYS A 3 8.20 33.41 3.55
N GLY A 4 8.17 32.10 3.31
CA GLY A 4 9.38 31.28 3.34
C GLY A 4 9.96 31.09 4.75
N GLY A 5 10.82 30.10 4.87
CA GLY A 5 11.48 29.69 6.11
C GLY A 5 12.85 29.14 5.75
N PHE A 6 13.86 29.47 6.54
CA PHE A 6 15.20 28.96 6.37
C PHE A 6 15.35 27.69 7.20
N LEU A 7 15.60 26.56 6.55
CA LEU A 7 15.95 25.30 7.20
C LEU A 7 17.26 24.81 6.55
N GLU A 8 18.27 24.49 7.35
CA GLU A 8 19.53 23.88 6.89
C GLU A 8 20.22 24.55 5.68
N ARG A 9 20.40 25.88 5.70
CA ARG A 9 21.05 26.67 4.62
C ARG A 9 20.37 26.60 3.24
N ARG A 10 19.20 25.98 3.09
CA ARG A 10 18.39 26.04 1.87
C ARG A 10 17.21 26.99 2.04
N LYS A 11 16.99 27.84 1.03
CA LYS A 11 15.89 28.79 0.98
C LYS A 11 14.66 28.05 0.48
N PHE A 12 13.74 27.71 1.38
CA PHE A 12 12.48 27.05 1.01
C PHE A 12 11.47 28.12 0.57
N SER A 13 10.88 27.93 -0.61
CA SER A 13 9.77 28.77 -1.06
C SER A 13 8.53 28.48 -0.20
N SER A 14 7.52 29.35 -0.22
CA SER A 14 6.26 29.10 0.50
C SER A 14 5.60 27.77 0.07
N GLN A 15 5.80 27.35 -1.18
CA GLN A 15 5.24 26.11 -1.73
C GLN A 15 5.95 24.85 -1.20
N ASP A 16 7.25 24.92 -0.96
CA ASP A 16 8.00 23.81 -0.37
C ASP A 16 7.65 23.61 1.11
N ILE A 17 7.35 24.69 1.81
CA ILE A 17 6.93 24.64 3.22
C ILE A 17 5.57 23.96 3.35
N GLU A 18 4.63 24.24 2.45
CA GLU A 18 3.35 23.53 2.43
C GLU A 18 3.53 22.01 2.23
N ASN A 19 4.49 21.60 1.40
CA ASN A 19 4.80 20.18 1.20
C ASN A 19 5.42 19.55 2.45
N ILE A 20 6.30 20.27 3.15
CA ILE A 20 6.90 19.81 4.41
C ILE A 20 5.85 19.67 5.50
N VAL A 21 4.90 20.60 5.60
CA VAL A 21 3.81 20.54 6.59
C VAL A 21 2.86 19.38 6.30
N LYS A 22 2.68 19.01 5.02
CA LYS A 22 1.86 17.87 4.61
C LYS A 22 2.56 16.51 4.78
N LEU A 23 3.86 16.48 5.10
CA LEU A 23 4.56 15.21 5.31
C LEU A 23 3.99 14.48 6.54
N PRO A 24 3.63 13.20 6.40
CA PRO A 24 3.22 12.39 7.53
C PRO A 24 4.39 12.15 8.49
N THR A 25 4.10 11.67 9.70
CA THR A 25 5.13 11.47 10.74
C THR A 25 6.22 10.48 10.27
N LYS A 26 7.41 10.52 10.87
CA LYS A 26 8.53 9.62 10.50
C LYS A 26 8.12 8.15 10.52
N GLU A 27 7.37 7.74 11.54
CA GLU A 27 6.85 6.38 11.70
C GLU A 27 5.87 6.01 10.58
N GLN A 28 4.98 6.94 10.20
CA GLN A 28 4.06 6.75 9.08
C GLN A 28 4.81 6.66 7.73
N LEU A 29 5.86 7.46 7.53
CA LEU A 29 6.72 7.36 6.35
C LEU A 29 7.39 5.99 6.26
N TYR A 30 7.95 5.48 7.36
CA TYR A 30 8.51 4.14 7.40
C TYR A 30 7.46 3.06 7.16
N ALA A 31 6.28 3.18 7.76
CA ALA A 31 5.17 2.26 7.55
C ALA A 31 4.71 2.24 6.09
N MET A 32 4.66 3.40 5.42
CA MET A 32 4.35 3.48 3.99
C MET A 32 5.41 2.76 3.15
N VAL A 33 6.70 2.97 3.41
CA VAL A 33 7.78 2.30 2.68
C VAL A 33 7.71 0.78 2.87
N VAL A 34 7.61 0.31 4.12
CA VAL A 34 7.51 -1.12 4.43
C VAL A 34 6.24 -1.74 3.84
N GLY A 35 5.11 -1.03 3.92
CA GLY A 35 3.84 -1.46 3.34
C GLY A 35 3.92 -1.61 1.82
N ARG A 36 4.53 -0.63 1.13
CA ARG A 36 4.76 -0.69 -0.32
C ARG A 36 5.70 -1.82 -0.72
N MET A 37 6.73 -2.09 0.08
CA MET A 37 7.67 -3.18 -0.17
C MET A 37 7.02 -4.57 0.03
N LYS A 38 6.10 -4.71 1.00
CA LYS A 38 5.38 -5.98 1.26
C LYS A 38 4.25 -6.25 0.26
N ALA A 39 3.66 -5.21 -0.33
CA ALA A 39 2.54 -5.32 -1.26
C ALA A 39 2.74 -6.34 -2.41
N PRO A 40 3.84 -6.35 -3.18
CA PRO A 40 4.03 -7.32 -4.26
C PRO A 40 4.15 -8.77 -3.76
N ILE A 41 4.77 -8.99 -2.59
CA ILE A 41 4.92 -10.33 -2.00
C ILE A 41 3.55 -10.91 -1.65
N THR A 42 2.73 -10.11 -0.96
CA THR A 42 1.36 -10.49 -0.60
C THR A 42 0.50 -10.73 -1.85
N GLY A 43 0.62 -9.86 -2.86
CA GLY A 43 -0.08 -10.03 -4.14
C GLY A 43 0.28 -11.35 -4.84
N LEU A 44 1.57 -11.70 -4.88
CA LEU A 44 2.02 -12.95 -5.48
C LEU A 44 1.44 -14.18 -4.75
N VAL A 45 1.48 -14.18 -3.42
CA VAL A 45 0.90 -15.27 -2.62
C VAL A 45 -0.60 -15.41 -2.86
N PHE A 46 -1.33 -14.30 -2.99
CA PHE A 46 -2.76 -14.33 -3.31
C PHE A 46 -3.03 -14.91 -4.69
N VAL A 47 -2.25 -14.56 -5.71
CA VAL A 47 -2.41 -15.11 -7.07
C VAL A 47 -2.13 -16.61 -7.08
N LEU A 48 -0.99 -17.04 -6.52
CA LEU A 48 -0.61 -18.44 -6.46
C LEU A 48 -1.63 -19.29 -5.68
N SER A 49 -2.10 -18.78 -4.54
CA SER A 49 -3.12 -19.46 -3.74
C SER A 49 -4.52 -19.43 -4.38
N GLY A 50 -4.80 -18.40 -5.18
CA GLY A 50 -6.10 -18.19 -5.84
C GLY A 50 -6.43 -19.29 -6.83
N VAL A 51 -5.44 -19.78 -7.59
CA VAL A 51 -5.63 -20.87 -8.56
C VAL A 51 -6.11 -22.15 -7.87
N LEU A 52 -5.46 -22.53 -6.77
CA LEU A 52 -5.84 -23.72 -5.99
C LEU A 52 -7.23 -23.57 -5.37
N ARG A 53 -7.54 -22.40 -4.80
CA ARG A 53 -8.86 -22.13 -4.21
C ARG A 53 -9.97 -22.20 -5.25
N ASN A 54 -9.75 -21.65 -6.44
CA ASN A 54 -10.73 -21.69 -7.53
C ASN A 54 -11.02 -23.13 -7.96
N LEU A 55 -9.98 -23.97 -8.08
CA LEU A 55 -10.17 -25.38 -8.40
C LEU A 55 -11.02 -26.11 -7.34
N VAL A 56 -10.69 -25.94 -6.06
CA VAL A 56 -11.45 -26.55 -4.95
C VAL A 56 -12.88 -26.04 -4.92
N MET A 57 -13.10 -24.74 -5.14
CA MET A 57 -14.43 -24.14 -5.18
C MET A 57 -15.28 -24.72 -6.32
N VAL A 58 -14.70 -24.87 -7.51
CA VAL A 58 -15.39 -25.49 -8.65
C VAL A 58 -15.74 -26.96 -8.36
N LEU A 59 -14.81 -27.72 -7.78
CA LEU A 59 -15.06 -29.12 -7.41
C LEU A 59 -16.19 -29.24 -6.38
N ASN A 60 -16.22 -28.37 -5.37
CA ASN A 60 -17.30 -28.31 -4.39
C ASN A 60 -18.63 -27.95 -5.04
N ALA A 61 -18.67 -26.96 -5.94
CA ALA A 61 -19.89 -26.59 -6.66
C ALA A 61 -20.43 -27.74 -7.52
N ILE A 62 -19.56 -28.52 -8.16
CA ILE A 62 -19.96 -29.73 -8.91
C ILE A 62 -20.52 -30.80 -7.96
N ARG A 63 -19.87 -31.01 -6.80
CA ARG A 63 -20.35 -31.95 -5.78
C ARG A 63 -21.76 -31.57 -5.30
N GLU A 64 -21.97 -30.32 -4.92
CA GLU A 64 -23.27 -29.81 -4.45
C GLU A 64 -24.36 -30.00 -5.49
N LYS A 65 -24.05 -29.66 -6.76
CA LYS A 65 -24.98 -29.84 -7.90
C LYS A 65 -25.32 -31.31 -8.18
N LYS A 66 -24.44 -32.26 -7.86
CA LYS A 66 -24.69 -33.70 -8.02
C LYS A 66 -25.36 -34.35 -6.80
N SER A 67 -25.29 -33.72 -5.63
CA SER A 67 -26.01 -34.16 -4.43
C SER A 67 -27.43 -33.64 -4.33
N SER A 68 -27.78 -32.64 -5.16
CA SER A 68 -29.17 -32.23 -5.44
C SER A 68 -29.71 -33.01 -6.64
#